data_AF-A0A7S3JWS3-F1
#
_entry.id   AF-A0A7S3JWS3-F1
#
_cell.length_a   1.000
_cell.length_b   1.000
_cell.length_c   1.000
_cell.angle_alpha   90.00
_cell.angle_beta   90.00
_cell.angle_gamma   90.00
#
_symmetry.space_group_name_H-M   'P 1'
#
loop_
_entity.id
_entity.type
_entity.pdbx_description
1 polymer ?
#
loop_
_entity_poly.entity_id
_entity_poly.type
_entity_poly.pdbx_seq_one_letter_code
_entity_poly.pdbx_strand_id
1 'polypeptide(L)'
;AICLIFAPFLAFAFLVYDLGPGEGRQWIRLARALWWAGAIPCMFFTILKIGEWLSRSLSMDHLNPSWCLTPASNLLAALVAPIIPVFPSNARGPHTPFSGTLFGQSSTAIELATFFWATGIFISVILLVLTLLAAITTPNLTPEPMRSTCYVWLTIPTLGGLSYLVINLGKAADTVTVVAWFSSSYYVSLVLFMGLCAAWLPNRQFFGRNKFDMSYWN
;
A
#
# COMPACT_ATOMS: atom_id res chain seq x y z
N ALA A 1 10.24 -5.87 8.56
CA ALA A 1 10.12 -5.41 9.96
C ALA A 1 9.94 -3.90 10.04
N ILE A 2 10.87 -3.07 9.56
CA ILE A 2 10.79 -1.61 9.78
C ILE A 2 9.59 -0.94 9.06
N CYS A 3 9.25 -1.33 7.83
CA CYS A 3 8.05 -0.81 7.15
C CYS A 3 6.73 -1.19 7.86
N LEU A 4 6.70 -2.29 8.62
CA LEU A 4 5.55 -2.68 9.45
C LEU A 4 5.39 -1.77 10.68
N ILE A 5 6.42 -1.03 11.08
CA ILE A 5 6.33 -0.06 12.17
C ILE A 5 5.66 1.22 11.68
N PHE A 6 5.93 1.64 10.45
CA PHE A 6 5.46 2.92 9.90
C PHE A 6 4.11 2.85 9.18
N ALA A 7 3.74 1.70 8.61
CA ALA A 7 2.42 1.51 8.00
C ALA A 7 1.25 1.73 9.01
N PRO A 8 1.33 1.28 10.28
CA PRO A 8 0.36 1.62 11.31
C PRO A 8 0.23 3.12 11.56
N PHE A 9 1.30 3.92 11.43
CA PHE A 9 1.18 5.38 11.57
C PHE A 9 0.32 5.98 10.46
N LEU A 10 0.41 5.45 9.23
CA LEU A 10 -0.43 5.89 8.10
C LEU A 10 -1.89 5.48 8.30
N ALA A 11 -2.14 4.24 8.74
CA ALA A 11 -3.50 3.78 9.05
C ALA A 11 -4.10 4.54 10.25
N PHE A 12 -3.31 4.79 11.29
CA PHE A 12 -3.73 5.53 12.47
C PHE A 12 -3.94 7.00 12.15
N ALA A 13 -3.14 7.60 11.25
CA ALA A 13 -3.37 8.96 10.76
C ALA A 13 -4.76 9.12 10.16
N PHE A 14 -5.20 8.15 9.35
CA PHE A 14 -6.55 8.13 8.79
C PHE A 14 -7.61 8.01 9.89
N LEU A 15 -7.46 7.06 10.81
CA LEU A 15 -8.42 6.83 11.89
C LEU A 15 -8.54 8.03 12.86
N VAL A 16 -7.42 8.67 13.18
CA VAL A 16 -7.36 9.90 14.00
C VAL A 16 -8.04 11.07 13.29
N TYR A 17 -7.95 11.14 11.96
CA TYR A 17 -8.64 12.17 11.19
C TYR A 17 -10.16 11.94 11.16
N ASP A 18 -10.59 10.70 10.99
CA ASP A 18 -12.02 10.32 10.89
C ASP A 18 -12.77 10.43 12.24
N LEU A 19 -12.14 10.03 13.34
CA LEU A 19 -12.73 10.06 14.69
C LEU A 19 -12.67 11.43 15.39
N GLY A 20 -11.97 12.42 14.81
CA GLY A 20 -11.72 13.72 15.43
C GLY A 20 -12.65 14.90 15.11
N PRO A 21 -13.88 14.77 14.55
CA PRO A 21 -14.62 15.94 14.06
C PRO A 21 -15.11 16.89 15.18
N GLY A 22 -15.13 16.46 16.44
CA GLY A 22 -15.58 17.27 17.58
C GLY A 22 -14.60 18.35 18.09
N GLU A 23 -13.30 18.22 17.83
CA GLU A 23 -12.24 19.10 18.40
C GLU A 23 -11.30 19.72 17.33
N GLY A 24 -11.81 19.84 16.10
CA GLY A 24 -11.61 20.92 15.11
C GLY A 24 -10.22 21.23 14.52
N ARG A 25 -9.10 21.14 15.26
CA ARG A 25 -7.75 21.48 14.74
C ARG A 25 -6.60 20.65 15.29
N GLN A 26 -6.68 20.19 16.54
CA GLN A 26 -5.60 19.41 17.16
C GLN A 26 -5.48 18.02 16.52
N TRP A 27 -6.61 17.35 16.32
CA TRP A 27 -6.70 16.05 15.64
C TRP A 27 -6.17 16.09 14.21
N ILE A 28 -6.47 17.15 13.46
CA ILE A 28 -5.94 17.36 12.10
C ILE A 28 -4.41 17.51 12.11
N ARG A 29 -3.86 18.24 13.08
CA ARG A 29 -2.39 18.39 13.23
C ARG A 29 -1.74 17.06 13.60
N LEU A 30 -2.35 16.30 14.50
CA LEU A 30 -1.86 14.98 14.89
C LEU A 30 -1.89 14.00 13.72
N ALA A 31 -3.02 13.90 13.01
CA ALA A 31 -3.17 13.08 11.81
C ALA A 31 -2.13 13.42 10.75
N ARG A 32 -1.90 14.71 10.49
CA ARG A 32 -0.82 15.19 9.61
C ARG A 32 0.56 14.76 10.08
N ALA A 33 0.86 14.94 11.37
CA ALA A 33 2.15 14.59 11.94
C ALA A 33 2.42 13.08 11.82
N LEU A 34 1.41 12.26 12.12
CA LEU A 34 1.45 10.81 11.97
C LEU A 34 1.66 10.40 10.51
N TRP A 35 0.97 11.07 9.57
CA TRP A 35 1.15 10.80 8.15
C TRP A 35 2.60 11.06 7.71
N TRP A 36 3.17 12.22 8.05
CA TRP A 36 4.56 12.55 7.71
C TRP A 36 5.57 11.62 8.39
N ALA A 37 5.33 11.27 9.66
CA ALA A 37 6.15 10.33 10.40
C ALA A 37 6.12 8.90 9.81
N GLY A 38 5.01 8.52 9.15
CA GLY A 38 4.93 7.26 8.40
C GLY A 38 5.54 7.37 6.99
N ALA A 39 5.13 8.39 6.22
CA ALA A 39 5.40 8.49 4.79
C ALA A 39 6.89 8.70 4.46
N ILE A 40 7.59 9.58 5.18
CA ILE A 40 9.02 9.86 4.91
C ILE A 40 9.88 8.63 5.16
N PRO A 41 9.82 7.96 6.33
CA PRO A 41 10.59 6.74 6.56
C PRO A 41 10.23 5.65 5.57
N CYS A 42 8.94 5.44 5.25
CA CYS A 42 8.51 4.45 4.25
C CYS A 42 9.19 4.66 2.89
N MET A 43 9.20 5.91 2.38
CA MET A 43 9.88 6.23 1.13
C MET A 43 11.38 6.00 1.22
N PHE A 44 12.02 6.48 2.29
CA PHE A 44 13.45 6.36 2.48
C PHE A 44 13.89 4.89 2.56
N PHE A 45 13.17 4.07 3.33
CA PHE A 45 13.40 2.63 3.41
C PHE A 45 13.15 1.93 2.08
N THR A 46 12.18 2.40 1.29
CA THR A 46 11.95 1.88 -0.06
C THR A 46 13.17 2.12 -0.95
N ILE A 47 13.71 3.33 -0.97
CA ILE A 47 14.90 3.68 -1.74
C ILE A 47 16.11 2.86 -1.28
N LEU A 48 16.35 2.78 0.04
CA LEU A 48 17.45 1.98 0.60
C LEU A 48 17.32 0.50 0.24
N LYS A 49 16.10 -0.06 0.29
CA LYS A 49 15.88 -1.47 -0.05
C LYS A 49 16.08 -1.74 -1.52
N ILE A 50 15.63 -0.85 -2.40
CA ILE A 50 15.96 -0.95 -3.83
C ILE A 50 17.47 -0.91 -4.04
N GLY A 51 18.20 0.01 -3.38
CA GLY A 51 19.65 0.08 -3.46
C GLY A 51 20.34 -1.21 -2.98
N GLU A 52 19.84 -1.81 -1.90
CA GLU A 52 20.30 -3.11 -1.41
C GLU A 52 20.04 -4.23 -2.44
N TRP A 53 18.87 -4.23 -3.10
CA TRP A 53 18.53 -5.23 -4.11
C TRP A 53 19.34 -5.08 -5.40
N LEU A 54 19.61 -3.84 -5.83
CA LEU A 54 20.41 -3.57 -7.03
C LEU A 54 21.91 -3.85 -6.80
N SER A 55 22.40 -3.64 -5.58
CA SER A 55 23.82 -3.84 -5.26
C SER A 55 24.20 -5.31 -5.05
N ARG A 56 23.22 -6.18 -4.77
CA ARG A 56 23.45 -7.61 -4.56
C ARG A 56 23.08 -8.40 -5.80
N SER A 57 24.00 -9.26 -6.24
CA SER A 57 23.68 -10.39 -7.12
C SER A 57 22.79 -11.37 -6.34
N LEU A 58 21.50 -11.06 -6.26
CA LEU A 58 20.55 -11.89 -5.54
C LEU A 58 20.23 -13.10 -6.43
N SER A 59 20.63 -14.29 -6.01
CA SER A 59 20.10 -15.52 -6.59
C SER A 59 18.59 -15.60 -6.32
N MET A 60 17.87 -16.34 -7.14
CA MET A 60 16.42 -16.56 -7.00
C MET A 60 16.03 -17.04 -5.58
N ASP A 61 16.94 -17.68 -4.86
CA ASP A 61 16.72 -18.22 -3.50
C ASP A 61 16.55 -17.13 -2.44
N HIS A 62 16.99 -15.91 -2.71
CA HIS A 62 16.91 -14.79 -1.76
C HIS A 62 15.60 -14.01 -1.91
N LEU A 63 14.82 -14.26 -2.96
CA LEU A 63 13.56 -13.56 -3.21
C LEU A 63 12.53 -13.94 -2.16
N ASN A 64 11.98 -12.93 -1.48
CA ASN A 64 10.99 -13.11 -0.43
C ASN A 64 9.73 -12.28 -0.75
N PRO A 65 8.53 -12.89 -0.77
CA PRO A 65 7.26 -12.18 -0.97
C PRO A 65 7.08 -10.98 -0.02
N SER A 66 7.63 -11.05 1.20
CA SER A 66 7.54 -9.95 2.18
C SER A 66 8.24 -8.67 1.73
N TRP A 67 9.07 -8.70 0.70
CA TRP A 67 9.69 -7.51 0.12
C TRP A 67 8.66 -6.57 -0.49
N CYS A 68 7.51 -7.09 -0.90
CA CYS A 68 6.38 -6.31 -1.40
C CYS A 68 5.76 -5.38 -0.33
N LEU A 69 5.98 -5.64 0.96
CA LEU A 69 5.49 -4.77 2.05
C LEU A 69 6.10 -3.36 1.98
N THR A 70 7.34 -3.25 1.54
CA THR A 70 8.05 -1.98 1.47
C THR A 70 7.37 -1.02 0.49
N PRO A 71 7.21 -1.34 -0.81
CA PRO A 71 6.50 -0.46 -1.73
C PRO A 71 4.98 -0.40 -1.46
N ALA A 72 4.37 -1.44 -0.85
CA ALA A 72 2.97 -1.37 -0.41
C ALA A 72 2.73 -0.26 0.63
N SER A 73 3.71 0.02 1.49
CA SER A 73 3.60 1.14 2.44
C SER A 73 3.56 2.51 1.76
N ASN A 74 4.18 2.66 0.58
CA ASN A 74 4.04 3.87 -0.24
C ASN A 74 2.65 3.97 -0.87
N LEU A 75 2.04 2.85 -1.27
CA LEU A 75 0.65 2.82 -1.74
C LEU A 75 -0.32 3.24 -0.62
N LEU A 76 -0.05 2.82 0.62
CA LEU A 76 -0.81 3.26 1.78
C LEU A 76 -0.64 4.77 2.04
N ALA A 77 0.58 5.30 1.91
CA ALA A 77 0.82 6.74 2.03
C ALA A 77 0.05 7.52 0.94
N ALA A 78 0.05 7.00 -0.29
CA ALA A 78 -0.69 7.53 -1.43
C ALA A 78 -2.22 7.46 -1.25
N LEU A 79 -2.73 6.41 -0.60
CA LEU A 79 -4.15 6.27 -0.28
C LEU A 79 -4.62 7.34 0.71
N VAL A 80 -3.81 7.60 1.74
CA VAL A 80 -4.20 8.48 2.85
C VAL A 80 -3.97 9.96 2.53
N ALA A 81 -2.98 10.28 1.70
CA ALA A 81 -2.58 11.66 1.39
C ALA A 81 -3.70 12.56 0.83
N PRO A 82 -4.62 12.09 -0.04
CA PRO A 82 -5.73 12.91 -0.53
C PRO A 82 -6.87 13.08 0.49
N ILE A 83 -6.85 12.33 1.59
CA ILE A 83 -7.90 12.36 2.62
C ILE A 83 -7.53 13.36 3.71
N ILE A 84 -6.28 13.30 4.18
CA ILE A 84 -5.77 14.14 5.26
C ILE A 84 -5.15 15.42 4.66
N PRO A 85 -5.37 16.61 5.24
CA PRO A 85 -4.66 17.82 4.81
C PRO A 85 -3.18 17.76 5.23
N VAL A 86 -2.36 17.12 4.39
CA VAL A 86 -0.92 16.89 4.61
C VAL A 86 -0.13 18.19 4.72
N PHE A 87 -0.57 19.24 4.01
CA PHE A 87 -0.01 20.58 4.07
C PHE A 87 -0.93 21.53 4.84
N PRO A 88 -0.39 22.53 5.57
CA PRO A 88 -1.18 23.60 6.14
C PRO A 88 -1.84 24.40 5.01
N SER A 89 -3.17 24.52 5.01
CA SER A 89 -3.84 25.50 4.17
C SER A 89 -3.78 26.86 4.88
N ASN A 90 -3.33 27.89 4.16
CA ASN A 90 -3.35 29.27 4.65
C ASN A 90 -4.74 29.93 4.52
N ALA A 91 -5.76 29.14 4.16
CA ALA A 91 -7.13 29.62 4.01
C ALA A 91 -7.70 29.97 5.40
N ARG A 92 -7.56 31.24 5.79
CA ARG A 92 -8.28 31.85 6.90
C ARG A 92 -9.78 31.86 6.57
N GLY A 93 -10.47 30.76 6.83
CA GLY A 93 -11.93 30.68 6.74
C GLY A 93 -12.44 29.33 7.21
N PRO A 94 -13.56 29.26 7.94
CA PRO A 94 -14.25 28.00 8.15
C PRO A 94 -14.86 27.63 6.80
N HIS A 95 -14.40 26.54 6.19
CA HIS A 95 -14.93 26.02 4.93
C HIS A 95 -14.79 27.00 3.74
N THR A 96 -13.62 27.04 3.10
CA THR A 96 -13.59 27.40 1.66
C THR A 96 -13.53 26.11 0.84
N PRO A 97 -14.66 25.60 0.32
CA PRO A 97 -14.72 24.40 -0.52
C PRO A 97 -14.24 24.66 -1.96
N PHE A 98 -13.38 25.65 -2.18
CA PHE A 98 -12.88 26.01 -3.51
C PHE A 98 -11.52 25.36 -3.80
N SER A 99 -11.53 24.05 -3.76
CA SER A 99 -10.70 23.23 -4.63
C SER A 99 -11.72 22.33 -5.30
N GLY A 100 -11.79 22.28 -6.63
CA GLY A 100 -12.72 21.43 -7.37
C GLY A 100 -12.42 19.94 -7.21
N THR A 101 -12.11 19.53 -5.99
CA THR A 101 -11.57 18.25 -5.55
C THR A 101 -12.51 17.73 -4.47
N LEU A 102 -12.89 16.46 -4.55
CA LEU A 102 -13.93 15.86 -3.69
C LEU A 102 -13.58 15.91 -2.18
N PHE A 103 -12.29 16.11 -1.86
CA PHE A 103 -11.77 16.20 -0.50
C PHE A 103 -11.30 17.61 -0.09
N GLY A 104 -11.53 18.64 -0.91
CA GLY A 104 -11.14 20.02 -0.59
C GLY A 104 -9.63 20.22 -0.37
N GLN A 105 -8.80 19.38 -0.99
CA GLN A 105 -7.35 19.33 -0.77
C GLN A 105 -6.57 20.27 -1.69
N SER A 106 -5.34 20.59 -1.29
CA SER A 106 -4.39 21.29 -2.14
C SER A 106 -3.94 20.40 -3.31
N SER A 107 -3.75 20.99 -4.50
CA SER A 107 -3.21 20.28 -5.67
C SER A 107 -1.89 19.57 -5.36
N THR A 108 -1.07 20.17 -4.49
CA THR A 108 0.21 19.61 -4.03
C THR A 108 0.07 18.29 -3.27
N ALA A 109 -1.00 18.10 -2.48
CA ALA A 109 -1.23 16.85 -1.76
C ALA A 109 -1.56 15.71 -2.73
N ILE A 110 -2.32 16.02 -3.79
CA ILE A 110 -2.70 15.08 -4.84
C ILE A 110 -1.49 14.70 -5.72
N GLU A 111 -0.63 15.66 -6.05
CA GLU A 111 0.62 15.40 -6.77
C GLU A 111 1.56 14.52 -5.96
N LEU A 112 1.73 14.83 -4.67
CA LEU A 112 2.51 14.01 -3.74
C LEU A 112 1.95 12.59 -3.65
N ALA A 113 0.63 12.44 -3.50
CA ALA A 113 -0.03 11.14 -3.50
C ALA A 113 0.22 10.37 -4.80
N THR A 114 0.16 11.05 -5.95
CA THR A 114 0.45 10.46 -7.26
C THR A 114 1.91 9.98 -7.35
N PHE A 115 2.86 10.72 -6.79
CA PHE A 115 4.27 10.32 -6.71
C PHE A 115 4.48 9.05 -5.88
N PHE A 116 3.89 8.99 -4.68
CA PHE A 116 3.93 7.81 -3.82
C PHE A 116 3.27 6.61 -4.49
N TRP A 117 2.13 6.82 -5.15
CA TRP A 117 1.42 5.79 -5.89
C TRP A 117 2.25 5.21 -7.04
N ALA A 118 2.81 6.08 -7.89
CA ALA A 118 3.58 5.68 -9.05
C ALA A 118 4.82 4.87 -8.64
N THR A 119 5.53 5.35 -7.61
CA THR A 119 6.69 4.67 -7.04
C THR A 119 6.31 3.33 -6.43
N GLY A 120 5.24 3.31 -5.63
CA GLY A 120 4.72 2.09 -5.01
C GLY A 120 4.32 1.04 -6.03
N ILE A 121 3.54 1.40 -7.04
CA ILE A 121 3.08 0.46 -8.09
C ILE A 121 4.27 -0.06 -8.90
N PHE A 122 5.16 0.82 -9.36
CA PHE A 122 6.27 0.43 -10.21
C PHE A 122 7.14 -0.64 -9.56
N ILE A 123 7.55 -0.42 -8.30
CA ILE A 123 8.38 -1.36 -7.56
C ILE A 123 7.58 -2.63 -7.21
N SER A 124 6.33 -2.47 -6.79
CA SER A 124 5.48 -3.60 -6.40
C SER A 124 5.24 -4.57 -7.55
N VAL A 125 4.98 -4.08 -8.77
CA VAL A 125 4.77 -4.93 -9.94
C VAL A 125 6.04 -5.73 -10.28
N ILE A 126 7.21 -5.09 -10.23
CA ILE A 126 8.50 -5.77 -10.48
C ILE A 126 8.71 -6.88 -9.43
N LEU A 127 8.56 -6.56 -8.15
CA LEU A 127 8.73 -7.54 -7.07
C LEU A 127 7.69 -8.67 -7.13
N LEU A 128 6.45 -8.36 -7.47
CA LEU A 128 5.39 -9.35 -7.64
C LEU A 128 5.78 -10.35 -8.72
N VAL A 129 6.20 -9.88 -9.89
CA VAL A 129 6.60 -10.76 -10.99
C VAL A 129 7.80 -11.63 -10.59
N LEU A 130 8.83 -11.05 -9.98
CA LEU A 130 10.02 -11.78 -9.54
C LEU A 130 9.69 -12.84 -8.48
N THR A 131 8.95 -12.45 -7.44
CA THR A 131 8.60 -13.36 -6.33
C THR A 131 7.59 -14.43 -6.73
N LEU A 132 6.65 -14.11 -7.63
CA LEU A 132 5.72 -15.08 -8.20
C LEU A 132 6.44 -16.09 -9.10
N LEU A 133 7.34 -15.62 -9.96
CA LEU A 133 8.15 -16.49 -10.81
C LEU A 133 9.02 -17.43 -9.97
N ALA A 134 9.64 -16.91 -8.91
CA ALA A 134 10.39 -17.73 -7.96
C ALA A 134 9.48 -18.78 -7.30
N ALA A 135 8.31 -18.38 -6.79
CA ALA A 135 7.38 -19.32 -6.17
C ALA A 135 6.91 -20.46 -7.10
N ILE A 136 6.78 -20.17 -8.40
CA ILE A 136 6.37 -21.16 -9.42
C ILE A 136 7.54 -22.08 -9.82
N THR A 137 8.71 -21.51 -10.05
CA THR A 137 9.86 -22.24 -10.61
C THR A 137 10.67 -22.99 -9.55
N THR A 138 10.65 -22.52 -8.30
CA THR A 138 11.42 -23.09 -7.20
C THR A 138 10.56 -23.40 -5.96
N PRO A 139 9.52 -24.24 -6.07
CA PRO A 139 8.55 -24.48 -5.00
C PRO A 139 9.15 -25.12 -3.73
N ASN A 140 10.30 -25.78 -3.85
CA ASN A 140 11.01 -26.43 -2.73
C ASN A 140 12.06 -25.53 -2.06
N LEU A 141 12.37 -24.36 -2.63
CA LEU A 141 13.40 -23.46 -2.11
C LEU A 141 12.84 -22.43 -1.14
N THR A 142 11.53 -22.15 -1.17
CA THR A 142 10.88 -21.30 -0.17
C THR A 142 10.71 -22.09 1.13
N PRO A 143 11.38 -21.69 2.23
CA PRO A 143 11.17 -22.28 3.54
C PRO A 143 9.67 -22.24 3.88
N GLU A 144 9.14 -23.32 4.43
CA GLU A 144 7.72 -23.42 4.82
C GLU A 144 7.14 -22.19 5.57
N PRO A 145 7.85 -21.51 6.50
CA PRO A 145 7.31 -20.31 7.14
C PRO A 145 7.09 -19.13 6.18
N MET A 146 7.89 -19.03 5.10
CA MET A 146 7.83 -17.93 4.14
C MET A 146 6.70 -18.09 3.13
N ARG A 147 6.02 -19.23 3.09
CA ARG A 147 4.88 -19.40 2.18
C ARG A 147 3.68 -18.58 2.66
N SER A 148 3.45 -18.46 3.97
CA SER A 148 2.38 -17.60 4.50
C SER A 148 2.50 -16.13 4.08
N THR A 149 3.70 -15.63 3.76
CA THR A 149 3.89 -14.24 3.33
C THR A 149 3.49 -14.00 1.86
N CYS A 150 3.15 -15.03 1.09
CA CYS A 150 2.62 -14.87 -0.28
C CYS A 150 1.28 -14.11 -0.30
N TYR A 151 0.53 -14.09 0.80
CA TYR A 151 -0.70 -13.28 0.92
C TYR A 151 -0.43 -11.78 0.77
N VAL A 152 0.79 -11.33 1.05
CA VAL A 152 1.21 -9.94 0.80
C VAL A 152 1.05 -9.55 -0.67
N TRP A 153 1.10 -10.49 -1.62
CA TRP A 153 0.87 -10.16 -3.03
C TRP A 153 -0.51 -9.53 -3.29
N LEU A 154 -1.50 -9.82 -2.43
CA LEU A 154 -2.83 -9.21 -2.51
C LEU A 154 -2.80 -7.71 -2.21
N THR A 155 -1.85 -7.23 -1.41
CA THR A 155 -1.77 -5.81 -1.04
C THR A 155 -1.54 -4.93 -2.26
N ILE A 156 -0.89 -5.47 -3.30
CA ILE A 156 -0.50 -4.70 -4.48
C ILE A 156 -1.72 -4.27 -5.31
N PRO A 157 -2.55 -5.19 -5.86
CA PRO A 157 -3.72 -4.79 -6.63
C PRO A 157 -4.80 -4.13 -5.75
N THR A 158 -4.93 -4.50 -4.47
CA THR A 158 -5.92 -3.90 -3.56
C THR A 158 -5.57 -2.45 -3.20
N LEU A 159 -4.39 -2.21 -2.60
CA LEU A 159 -3.96 -0.86 -2.24
C LEU A 159 -3.70 -0.02 -3.48
N GLY A 160 -3.16 -0.62 -4.55
CA GLY A 160 -2.94 0.05 -5.83
C GLY A 160 -4.23 0.59 -6.45
N GLY A 161 -5.28 -0.23 -6.49
CA GLY A 161 -6.60 0.18 -6.98
C GLY A 161 -7.27 1.21 -6.06
N LEU A 162 -7.24 1.01 -4.74
CA LEU A 162 -7.85 1.93 -3.77
C LEU A 162 -7.18 3.31 -3.78
N SER A 163 -5.85 3.35 -3.79
CA SER A 163 -5.12 4.62 -3.84
C SER A 163 -5.33 5.33 -5.18
N TYR A 164 -5.37 4.61 -6.30
CA TYR A 164 -5.73 5.19 -7.60
C TYR A 164 -7.13 5.81 -7.58
N LEU A 165 -8.12 5.10 -7.02
CA LEU A 165 -9.48 5.60 -6.86
C LEU A 165 -9.49 6.90 -6.06
N VAL A 166 -8.89 6.91 -4.86
CA VAL A 166 -8.90 8.07 -3.97
C VAL A 166 -8.16 9.27 -4.57
N ILE A 167 -7.03 9.06 -5.25
CA ILE A 167 -6.29 10.14 -5.93
C ILE A 167 -7.14 10.77 -7.05
N ASN A 168 -7.78 9.95 -7.89
CA ASN A 168 -8.52 10.45 -9.04
C ASN A 168 -9.89 11.03 -8.67
N LEU A 169 -10.55 10.52 -7.63
CA LEU A 169 -11.66 11.20 -6.99
C LEU A 169 -11.23 12.57 -6.45
N GLY A 170 -10.04 12.62 -5.83
CA GLY A 170 -9.39 13.86 -5.43
C GLY A 170 -9.19 14.82 -6.61
N LYS A 171 -8.88 14.35 -7.82
CA LYS A 171 -8.72 15.20 -9.03
C LYS A 171 -10.04 15.62 -9.69
N ALA A 172 -11.19 15.16 -9.19
CA ALA A 172 -12.47 15.24 -9.91
C ALA A 172 -12.37 14.72 -11.36
N ALA A 173 -11.59 13.64 -11.54
CA ALA A 173 -11.49 12.95 -12.82
C ALA A 173 -12.82 12.28 -13.21
N ASP A 174 -12.95 11.88 -14.47
CA ASP A 174 -14.12 11.16 -14.95
C ASP A 174 -14.38 9.90 -14.11
N THR A 175 -15.52 9.88 -13.43
CA THR A 175 -15.88 8.81 -12.49
C THR A 175 -16.00 7.45 -13.17
N VAL A 176 -16.41 7.38 -14.44
CA VAL A 176 -16.63 6.11 -15.14
C VAL A 176 -15.32 5.40 -15.37
N THR A 177 -14.33 6.09 -15.95
CA THR A 177 -12.99 5.53 -16.20
C THR A 177 -12.28 5.14 -14.91
N VAL A 178 -12.40 5.94 -13.85
CA VAL A 178 -11.78 5.66 -12.55
C VAL A 178 -12.38 4.42 -11.90
N VAL A 179 -13.72 4.29 -11.90
CA VAL A 179 -14.41 3.13 -11.32
C VAL A 179 -14.13 1.86 -12.13
N ALA A 180 -14.01 1.95 -13.46
CA ALA A 180 -13.63 0.81 -14.30
C ALA A 180 -12.22 0.29 -13.97
N TRP A 181 -11.25 1.20 -13.78
CA TRP A 181 -9.90 0.84 -13.33
C TRP A 181 -9.90 0.19 -11.96
N PHE A 182 -10.59 0.79 -10.98
CA PHE A 182 -10.74 0.21 -9.64
C PHE A 182 -11.36 -1.19 -9.68
N SER A 183 -12.45 -1.35 -10.43
CA SER A 183 -13.14 -2.64 -10.59
C SER A 183 -12.21 -3.69 -11.18
N SER A 184 -11.39 -3.33 -12.17
CA SER A 184 -10.39 -4.22 -12.75
C SER A 184 -9.36 -4.67 -11.72
N SER A 185 -8.80 -3.74 -10.93
CA SER A 185 -7.88 -4.08 -9.83
C SER A 185 -8.53 -4.93 -8.74
N TYR A 186 -9.81 -4.69 -8.43
CA TYR A 186 -10.59 -5.51 -7.50
C TYR A 186 -10.75 -6.94 -7.99
N TYR A 187 -11.14 -7.15 -9.25
CA TYR A 187 -11.26 -8.49 -9.83
C TYR A 187 -9.92 -9.22 -9.90
N VAL A 188 -8.83 -8.53 -10.26
CA VAL A 188 -7.47 -9.11 -10.20
C VAL A 188 -7.13 -9.57 -8.78
N SER A 189 -7.47 -8.77 -7.77
CA SER A 189 -7.26 -9.12 -6.37
C SER A 189 -8.06 -10.36 -5.96
N LEU A 190 -9.33 -10.45 -6.38
CA LEU A 190 -10.17 -11.62 -6.12
C LEU A 190 -9.63 -12.88 -6.79
N VAL A 191 -9.20 -12.79 -8.06
CA VAL A 191 -8.61 -13.93 -8.77
C VAL A 191 -7.34 -14.40 -8.07
N LEU A 192 -6.47 -13.46 -7.67
CA LEU A 192 -5.27 -13.80 -6.91
C LEU A 192 -5.61 -14.45 -5.56
N PHE A 193 -6.61 -13.92 -4.84
CA PHE A 193 -7.07 -14.46 -3.56
C PHE A 193 -7.60 -15.88 -3.72
N MET A 194 -8.49 -16.10 -4.68
CA MET A 194 -9.02 -17.43 -4.99
C MET A 194 -7.90 -18.41 -5.40
N GLY A 195 -6.91 -17.94 -6.17
CA GLY A 195 -5.74 -18.73 -6.53
C GLY A 195 -4.90 -19.16 -5.33
N LEU A 196 -4.64 -18.23 -4.39
CA LEU A 196 -3.93 -18.52 -3.15
C LEU A 196 -4.73 -19.46 -2.23
N CYS A 197 -6.03 -19.24 -2.08
CA CYS A 197 -6.92 -20.15 -1.34
C CYS A 197 -6.98 -21.55 -1.97
N ALA A 198 -7.01 -21.66 -3.30
CA ALA A 198 -6.96 -22.95 -3.99
C ALA A 198 -5.61 -23.65 -3.79
N ALA A 199 -4.51 -22.89 -3.69
CA ALA A 199 -3.19 -23.42 -3.34
C ALA A 199 -3.07 -23.85 -1.87
N TRP A 200 -3.98 -23.41 -1.00
CA TRP A 200 -4.11 -23.86 0.40
C TRP A 200 -4.86 -25.18 0.55
N LEU A 201 -5.52 -25.68 -0.48
CA LEU A 201 -6.28 -26.92 -0.40
C LEU A 201 -5.37 -28.13 -0.06
N PRO A 202 -5.87 -29.12 0.71
CA PRO A 202 -5.08 -30.20 1.31
C PRO A 202 -4.25 -31.02 0.32
N ASN A 203 -4.71 -31.11 -0.93
CA ASN A 203 -4.05 -31.88 -1.98
C ASN A 203 -2.84 -31.17 -2.62
N ARG A 204 -2.65 -29.87 -2.37
CA ARG A 204 -1.53 -29.09 -2.92
C ARG A 204 -0.46 -28.75 -1.88
N GLN A 205 -0.80 -28.75 -0.59
CA GLN A 205 0.10 -28.50 0.57
C GLN A 205 1.07 -27.33 0.40
N PHE A 206 0.72 -26.35 -0.44
CA PHE A 206 1.61 -25.23 -0.73
C PHE A 206 1.64 -24.32 0.50
N PHE A 207 0.46 -23.97 1.00
CA PHE A 207 0.28 -23.30 2.30
C PHE A 207 -0.20 -24.32 3.35
N GLY A 208 0.27 -24.24 4.60
CA GLY A 208 -0.35 -24.99 5.70
C GLY A 208 0.24 -26.35 6.11
N ARG A 209 1.48 -26.71 5.74
CA ARG A 209 2.19 -27.81 6.46
C ARG A 209 2.52 -27.47 7.92
N ASN A 210 2.54 -26.18 8.25
CA ASN A 210 2.78 -25.68 9.60
C ASN A 210 1.48 -25.37 10.36
N LYS A 211 1.56 -25.42 11.70
CA LYS A 211 0.52 -24.93 12.61
C LYS A 211 0.16 -23.48 12.27
N PHE A 212 -1.10 -23.10 12.47
CA PHE A 212 -1.53 -21.70 12.36
C PHE A 212 -0.67 -20.84 13.29
N ASP A 213 0.01 -19.84 12.73
CA ASP A 213 0.98 -18.98 13.42
C ASP A 213 0.73 -17.49 13.12
N MET A 214 1.39 -16.59 13.84
CA MET A 214 1.26 -15.14 13.68
C MET A 214 1.70 -14.63 12.29
N SER A 215 2.41 -15.43 11.50
CA SER A 215 2.81 -15.06 10.15
C SER A 215 1.63 -14.95 9.16
N TYR A 216 0.47 -15.55 9.46
CA TYR A 216 -0.76 -15.44 8.65
C TYR A 216 -1.43 -14.06 8.76
N TRP A 217 -0.99 -13.19 9.67
CA TRP A 217 -1.47 -11.81 9.77
C TRP A 217 -0.81 -10.84 8.79
N ASN A 218 0.16 -11.30 7.99
CA ASN A 218 0.78 -10.51 6.92
C ASN A 218 -0.11 -10.45 5.68
#